data_AF-A0AAD7DUC3-F1
#
_entry.id   AF-A0AAD7DUC3-F1
#
_cell.length_a   1.000
_cell.length_b   1.000
_cell.length_c   1.000
_cell.angle_alpha   90.00
_cell.angle_beta   90.00
_cell.angle_gamma   90.00
#
_symmetry.space_group_name_H-M   'P 1'
#
loop_
_entity.id
_entity.type
_entity.pdbx_description
1 polymer ?
#
loop_
_entity_poly.entity_id
_entity_poly.type
_entity_poly.pdbx_seq_one_letter_code
_entity_poly.pdbx_strand_id
1 'polypeptide(L)'
;VLASCRSVLLKGFKEHEPEGVLHRKCCQFHCKHFWSARVIDILAFDLHNKRKRFGLWLHRGIDPFSGQITWLKVWWTNRNPKLI
;
A
#
# COMPACT_ATOMS: atom_id res chain seq x y z
N VAL A 1 14.01 -19.55 -25.35
CA VAL A 1 13.71 -18.10 -25.43
C VAL A 1 12.24 -17.91 -25.09
N LEU A 2 11.88 -17.89 -23.81
CA LEU A 2 10.51 -17.57 -23.40
C LEU A 2 10.40 -16.06 -23.44
N ALA A 3 9.78 -15.53 -24.50
CA ALA A 3 9.30 -14.15 -24.47
C ALA A 3 8.48 -14.00 -23.17
N SER A 4 8.99 -13.19 -22.24
CA SER A 4 8.45 -13.00 -20.90
C SER A 4 6.92 -12.97 -20.97
N CYS A 5 6.22 -13.93 -20.34
CA CYS A 5 4.77 -14.07 -20.46
C CYS A 5 4.01 -12.76 -20.20
N ARG A 6 4.64 -11.84 -19.45
CA ARG A 6 4.17 -10.48 -19.22
C ARG A 6 3.95 -9.67 -20.50
N SER A 7 4.84 -9.73 -21.49
CA SER A 7 4.70 -8.91 -22.71
C SER A 7 3.51 -9.36 -23.57
N VAL A 8 3.32 -10.68 -23.68
CA VAL A 8 2.18 -11.29 -24.38
C VAL A 8 0.87 -10.96 -23.68
N LEU A 9 0.81 -11.11 -22.35
CA LEU A 9 -0.38 -10.75 -21.56
C LEU A 9 -0.71 -9.27 -21.66
N LEU A 10 0.29 -8.38 -21.56
CA LEU A 10 0.06 -6.93 -21.70
C LEU A 10 -0.44 -6.54 -23.09
N LYS A 11 0.01 -7.25 -24.14
CA LYS A 11 -0.48 -7.03 -25.50
C LYS A 11 -1.94 -7.47 -25.62
N GLY A 12 -2.27 -8.67 -25.15
CA GLY A 12 -3.66 -9.17 -25.13
C GLY A 12 -4.61 -8.27 -24.33
N PHE A 13 -4.20 -7.78 -23.14
CA PHE A 13 -5.01 -6.85 -22.36
C PHE A 13 -5.25 -5.51 -23.06
N LYS A 14 -4.27 -5.00 -23.83
CA LYS A 14 -4.44 -3.77 -24.60
C LYS A 14 -5.38 -3.95 -25.80
N GLU A 15 -5.35 -5.12 -26.42
CA GLU A 15 -6.19 -5.44 -27.58
C GLU A 15 -7.65 -5.72 -27.19
N HIS A 16 -7.88 -6.43 -26.08
CA HIS A 16 -9.22 -6.87 -25.68
C HIS A 16 -9.88 -6.01 -24.59
N GLU A 17 -9.11 -5.36 -23.72
CA GLU A 17 -9.64 -4.62 -22.56
C GLU A 17 -8.91 -3.28 -22.34
N PRO A 18 -8.90 -2.37 -23.34
CA PRO A 18 -8.16 -1.12 -23.25
C PRO A 18 -8.64 -0.22 -22.10
N GLU A 19 -9.94 -0.18 -21.82
CA GLU A 19 -10.48 0.58 -20.68
C GLU A 19 -10.01 0.03 -19.33
N GLY A 20 -9.99 -1.30 -19.18
CA GLY A 20 -9.44 -1.95 -17.98
C GLY A 20 -7.97 -1.65 -17.77
N VAL A 21 -7.19 -1.49 -18.85
CA VAL A 21 -5.79 -1.05 -18.79
C VAL A 21 -5.66 0.42 -18.38
N LEU A 22 -6.52 1.30 -18.90
CA LEU A 22 -6.55 2.73 -18.52
C LEU A 22 -6.94 2.93 -17.06
N HIS A 23 -7.86 2.10 -16.55
CA HIS A 23 -8.33 2.14 -15.16
C HIS A 23 -7.36 1.50 -14.16
N ARG A 24 -6.19 0.99 -14.60
CA ARG A 24 -5.19 0.43 -13.67
C ARG A 24 -4.67 1.53 -12.77
N LYS A 25 -5.07 1.47 -11.50
CA LYS A 25 -4.66 2.39 -10.43
C LYS A 25 -3.20 2.21 -9.97
N CYS A 26 -2.40 1.40 -10.65
CA CYS A 26 -1.00 1.23 -10.26
C CYS A 26 -0.22 2.52 -10.58
N CYS A 27 0.69 2.91 -9.69
CA CYS A 27 1.52 4.11 -9.82
C CYS A 27 0.77 5.46 -9.76
N GLN A 28 -0.50 5.50 -9.38
CA GLN A 28 -1.18 6.75 -9.06
C GLN A 28 -0.99 7.07 -7.57
N PHE A 29 -0.10 8.03 -7.28
CA PHE A 29 0.04 8.57 -5.93
C PHE A 29 -1.14 9.51 -5.64
N HIS A 30 -2.11 9.03 -4.87
CA HIS A 30 -3.17 9.90 -4.36
C HIS A 30 -2.66 10.62 -3.12
N CYS A 31 -2.26 11.89 -3.30
CA CYS A 31 -2.05 12.79 -2.17
C CYS A 31 -3.40 13.06 -1.51
N LYS A 32 -3.55 12.65 -0.24
CA LYS A 32 -4.72 12.99 0.58
C LYS A 32 -4.38 14.20 1.44
N HIS A 33 -5.25 15.20 1.44
CA HIS A 33 -5.19 16.29 2.41
C HIS A 33 -5.91 15.86 3.70
N PHE A 34 -5.23 16.02 4.82
CA PHE A 34 -5.79 15.78 6.14
C PHE A 34 -6.10 17.13 6.78
N TRP A 35 -7.32 17.27 7.30
CA TRP A 35 -7.74 18.42 8.09
C TRP A 35 -7.94 17.94 9.52
N SER A 36 -7.30 18.60 10.47
CA SER A 36 -7.27 18.18 11.87
C SER A 36 -7.63 19.37 12.73
N ALA A 37 -8.55 19.22 13.70
CA ALA A 37 -8.89 20.31 14.60
C ALA A 37 -7.75 20.58 15.60
N ARG A 38 -7.02 19.52 15.98
CA ARG A 38 -5.87 19.53 16.90
C ARG A 38 -4.86 18.43 16.56
N VAL A 39 -3.73 18.42 17.26
CA VAL A 39 -2.73 17.32 17.25
C VAL A 39 -3.38 16.06 17.83
N ILE A 40 -3.13 14.89 17.22
CA ILE A 40 -3.70 13.57 17.61
C ILE A 40 -5.22 13.42 17.36
N ASP A 41 -5.87 14.38 16.70
CA ASP A 41 -7.29 14.27 16.32
C ASP A 41 -7.52 13.20 15.24
N ILE A 42 -6.51 12.95 14.38
CA ILE A 42 -6.52 11.88 13.37
C ILE A 42 -5.28 11.00 13.57
N LEU A 43 -5.47 9.68 13.50
CA LEU A 43 -4.37 8.71 13.46
C LEU A 43 -4.43 7.87 12.18
N ALA A 44 -3.40 7.98 11.36
CA ALA A 44 -3.23 7.17 10.17
C ALA A 44 -2.41 5.92 10.52
N PHE A 45 -3.02 4.74 10.36
CA PHE A 45 -2.35 3.46 10.54
C PHE A 45 -1.92 2.86 9.20
N ASP A 46 -0.67 2.42 9.13
CA ASP A 46 -0.11 1.75 7.97
C ASP A 46 0.74 0.54 8.36
N LEU A 47 0.68 -0.49 7.52
CA LEU A 47 1.47 -1.70 7.67
C LEU A 47 2.64 -1.69 6.70
N HIS A 48 3.84 -1.43 7.24
CA HIS A 48 5.06 -1.34 6.47
C HIS A 48 5.64 -2.71 6.16
N ASN A 49 5.47 -3.15 4.91
CA ASN A 49 6.06 -4.38 4.38
C ASN A 49 7.46 -4.19 3.76
N LYS A 50 7.97 -2.95 3.68
CA LYS A 50 9.24 -2.65 3.03
C LYS A 50 10.44 -3.32 3.72
N ARG A 51 10.32 -3.65 5.01
CA ARG A 51 11.36 -4.36 5.79
C ARG A 51 11.21 -5.88 5.79
N LYS A 52 10.35 -6.45 4.92
CA LYS A 52 10.17 -7.89 4.76
C LYS A 52 11.48 -8.64 4.47
N ARG A 53 12.42 -8.03 3.74
CA ARG A 53 13.75 -8.63 3.46
C ARG A 53 14.54 -8.97 4.73
N PHE A 54 14.22 -8.32 5.84
CA PHE A 54 14.83 -8.53 7.15
C PHE A 54 13.93 -9.33 8.09
N GLY A 55 12.81 -9.90 7.60
CA GLY A 55 11.83 -10.57 8.45
C GLY A 55 11.11 -9.63 9.43
N LEU A 56 11.04 -8.33 9.12
CA LEU A 56 10.40 -7.33 9.97
C LEU A 56 9.15 -6.76 9.29
N TRP A 57 8.05 -6.79 10.02
CA TRP A 57 6.81 -6.13 9.66
C TRP A 57 6.53 -5.06 10.71
N LEU A 58 6.26 -3.83 10.29
CA LEU A 58 5.98 -2.74 11.22
C LEU A 58 4.54 -2.29 11.06
N HIS A 59 3.79 -2.32 12.15
CA HIS A 59 2.50 -1.63 12.24
C HIS A 59 2.75 -0.26 12.84
N ARG A 60 2.55 0.80 12.07
CA ARG A 60 2.84 2.17 12.48
C ARG A 60 1.57 3.01 12.47
N GLY A 61 1.33 3.73 13.55
CA GLY A 61 0.37 4.84 13.63
C GLY A 61 1.13 6.16 13.58
N ILE A 62 0.67 7.08 12.76
CA ILE A 62 1.22 8.43 12.64
C ILE A 62 0.08 9.45 12.72
N ASP A 63 0.28 10.54 13.43
CA ASP A 63 -0.58 11.71 13.31
C ASP A 63 -0.20 12.43 12.00
N PRO A 64 -1.09 12.50 11.00
CA PRO A 64 -0.78 13.13 9.72
C PRO A 64 -0.58 14.65 9.84
N PHE A 65 -1.09 15.28 10.90
CA PHE A 65 -0.95 16.72 11.11
C PHE A 65 0.44 17.09 11.66
N SER A 66 0.85 16.47 12.77
CA SER A 66 2.16 16.73 13.39
C SER A 66 3.31 15.91 12.79
N GLY A 67 2.99 14.82 12.08
CA GLY A 67 3.98 13.84 11.62
C GLY A 67 4.54 12.95 12.72
N GLN A 68 4.04 13.07 13.96
CA GLN A 68 4.53 12.29 15.09
C GLN A 68 4.12 10.81 14.97
N ILE A 69 5.08 9.92 15.17
CA ILE A 69 4.79 8.48 15.31
C ILE A 69 4.20 8.26 16.70
N THR A 70 2.90 7.98 16.74
CA THR A 70 2.15 7.73 17.98
C THR A 70 2.13 6.25 18.34
N TRP A 71 2.30 5.37 17.35
CA TRP A 71 2.31 3.93 17.55
C TRP A 71 3.35 3.25 16.67
N LEU A 72 4.13 2.34 17.23
CA LEU A 72 5.02 1.47 16.47
C LEU A 72 5.08 0.08 17.11
N LYS A 73 4.61 -0.93 16.39
CA LYS A 73 4.72 -2.33 16.80
C LYS A 73 5.46 -3.14 15.75
N VAL A 74 6.50 -3.84 16.17
CA VAL A 74 7.16 -4.87 15.36
C VAL A 74 6.31 -6.13 15.41
N TRP A 75 6.11 -6.75 14.26
CA TRP A 75 5.28 -7.93 14.10
C TRP A 75 6.01 -8.99 13.27
N TRP A 76 5.60 -10.25 13.43
CA TRP A 76 6.26 -11.42 12.82
C TRP A 76 5.64 -11.89 11.49
N THR A 77 4.40 -11.50 11.17
CA THR A 77 3.75 -11.74 9.87
C THR A 77 2.74 -10.67 9.44
N ASN A 78 2.74 -10.26 8.16
CA ASN A 78 1.61 -9.54 7.55
C ASN A 78 0.62 -10.53 6.90
N ARG A 79 0.21 -11.56 7.63
CA ARG A 79 -0.97 -12.35 7.22
C ARG A 79 -2.09 -11.91 8.14
N ASN A 80 -3.11 -11.26 7.57
CA ASN A 80 -4.32 -10.94 8.33
C ASN A 80 -4.84 -12.25 8.94
N PRO A 81 -4.96 -12.37 10.28
CA PRO A 81 -5.61 -13.53 10.86
C PRO A 81 -7.03 -13.55 10.29
N LYS A 82 -7.36 -14.58 9.52
CA LYS A 82 -8.75 -14.85 9.19
C LYS A 82 -9.41 -15.23 10.52
N LEU A 83 -10.08 -14.28 11.14
CA LEU A 83 -11.05 -14.57 12.19
C LEU A 83 -12.11 -15.47 11.52
N ILE A 84 -12.14 -16.74 11.92
CA ILE A 84 -13.24 -17.66 11.62
C ILE A 84 -14.34 -17.36 12.63
#